data_AF-A0A933ED51-F1
#
_entry.id   AF-A0A933ED51-F1
#
_cell.length_a   1.000
_cell.length_b   1.000
_cell.length_c   1.000
_cell.angle_alpha   90.00
_cell.angle_beta   90.00
_cell.angle_gamma   90.00
#
_symmetry.space_group_name_H-M   'P 1'
#
loop_
_entity.id
_entity.type
_entity.pdbx_description
1 polymer ?
#
loop_
_entity_poly.entity_id
_entity_poly.type
_entity_poly.pdbx_seq_one_letter_code
_entity_poly.pdbx_strand_id
1 'polypeptide(L)'
;MKSGFVTLVGRSNVGKSTLLNALTGMKLAIVSPKPQTTRFPIHGVLNNHRGQAVFVDTPGIFEKAPNRLTQILNERAREAVRDIDMIVYVADPTRPIGNEEHIILRLVAPIKKPKILAINKTDLRDPPYLEEYRALTNDFKATVEISALKNKNLRALLDAIFEYLPEGEPTYHESQITNLEINTWLAEVIRDKIFIQLGDDLPYQ
;
A
#
# COMPACT_ATOMS: atom_id res chain seq x y z
N MET A 1 20.10 -7.95 10.69
CA MET A 1 18.99 -8.33 9.78
C MET A 1 17.99 -7.16 9.75
N LYS A 2 17.32 -6.92 8.62
CA LYS A 2 16.39 -5.80 8.47
C LYS A 2 14.98 -6.22 8.90
N SER A 3 14.29 -5.42 9.70
CA SER A 3 12.92 -5.72 10.11
C SER A 3 12.13 -4.44 10.31
N GLY A 4 10.88 -4.39 9.82
CA GLY A 4 10.03 -3.23 10.05
C GLY A 4 8.72 -3.21 9.27
N PHE A 5 7.87 -2.26 9.64
CA PHE A 5 6.56 -2.05 9.03
C PHE A 5 6.65 -1.07 7.85
N VAL A 6 6.12 -1.50 6.71
CA VAL A 6 6.10 -0.78 5.44
C VAL A 6 4.66 -0.44 5.07
N THR A 7 4.27 0.82 5.23
CA THR A 7 2.88 1.23 4.94
C THR A 7 2.73 1.61 3.47
N LEU A 8 1.76 0.98 2.79
CA LEU A 8 1.38 1.33 1.43
C LEU A 8 0.35 2.47 1.48
N VAL A 9 0.67 3.58 0.83
CA VAL A 9 -0.21 4.77 0.76
C VAL A 9 -0.40 5.19 -0.69
N GLY A 10 -1.47 5.92 -0.97
CA GLY A 10 -1.82 6.35 -2.33
C GLY A 10 -3.33 6.40 -2.48
N ARG A 11 -3.82 7.12 -3.51
CA ARG A 11 -5.26 7.30 -3.72
C ARG A 11 -5.97 5.95 -3.92
N SER A 12 -7.29 5.98 -3.93
CA SER A 12 -8.05 4.77 -4.24
C SER A 12 -7.70 4.25 -5.66
N ASN A 13 -7.70 2.93 -5.84
CA ASN A 13 -7.46 2.27 -7.13
C ASN A 13 -6.06 2.50 -7.80
N VAL A 14 -5.05 3.01 -7.09
CA VAL A 14 -3.65 3.03 -7.62
C VAL A 14 -3.00 1.65 -7.71
N GLY A 15 -3.59 0.63 -7.06
CA GLY A 15 -3.08 -0.74 -7.03
C GLY A 15 -2.30 -1.12 -5.76
N LYS A 16 -2.60 -0.49 -4.61
CA LYS A 16 -2.00 -0.83 -3.30
C LYS A 16 -2.18 -2.30 -2.95
N SER A 17 -3.41 -2.80 -2.98
CA SER A 17 -3.73 -4.20 -2.66
C SER A 17 -3.19 -5.18 -3.70
N THR A 18 -3.15 -4.78 -4.98
CA THR A 18 -2.47 -5.57 -6.04
C THR A 18 -0.98 -5.69 -5.74
N LEU A 19 -0.35 -4.58 -5.33
CA LEU A 19 1.06 -4.56 -4.96
C LEU A 19 1.33 -5.42 -3.72
N LEU A 20 0.50 -5.30 -2.68
CA LEU A 20 0.59 -6.15 -1.49
C LEU A 20 0.63 -7.63 -1.87
N ASN A 21 -0.38 -8.07 -2.64
CA ASN A 21 -0.49 -9.47 -3.06
C ASN A 21 0.71 -9.92 -3.91
N ALA A 22 1.21 -9.05 -4.77
CA ALA A 22 2.35 -9.34 -5.63
C ALA A 22 3.66 -9.45 -4.84
N LEU A 23 3.86 -8.59 -3.83
CA LEU A 23 5.06 -8.60 -2.97
C LEU A 23 5.08 -9.80 -2.03
N THR A 24 3.92 -10.24 -1.53
CA THR A 24 3.80 -11.39 -0.63
C THR A 24 3.65 -12.71 -1.37
N GLY A 25 3.35 -12.68 -2.68
CA GLY A 25 3.07 -13.87 -3.48
C GLY A 25 1.75 -14.55 -3.13
N MET A 26 0.88 -13.90 -2.34
CA MET A 26 -0.36 -14.46 -1.83
C MET A 26 -1.51 -13.47 -1.95
N LYS A 27 -2.72 -13.99 -2.16
CA LYS A 27 -3.93 -13.15 -2.22
C LYS A 27 -4.41 -12.80 -0.81
N LEU A 28 -3.79 -11.78 -0.20
CA LEU A 28 -4.09 -11.31 1.15
C LEU A 28 -5.14 -10.19 1.19
N ALA A 29 -5.09 -9.26 0.23
CA ALA A 29 -6.06 -8.18 0.11
C ALA A 29 -6.98 -8.35 -1.11
N ILE A 30 -8.24 -7.95 -0.94
CA ILE A 30 -9.23 -7.94 -2.02
C ILE A 30 -8.87 -6.84 -3.03
N VAL A 31 -8.83 -7.22 -4.31
CA VAL A 31 -8.58 -6.29 -5.42
C VAL A 31 -9.91 -6.10 -6.15
N SER A 32 -10.51 -4.93 -5.99
CA SER A 32 -11.70 -4.55 -6.75
C SER A 32 -11.57 -3.10 -7.23
N PRO A 33 -12.14 -2.76 -8.41
CA PRO A 33 -12.16 -1.39 -8.92
C PRO A 33 -13.08 -0.47 -8.10
N LYS A 34 -13.88 -0.99 -7.17
CA LYS A 34 -14.72 -0.21 -6.29
C LYS A 34 -13.90 0.31 -5.09
N PRO A 35 -14.00 1.60 -4.73
CA PRO A 35 -13.42 2.11 -3.50
C PRO A 35 -13.93 1.33 -2.27
N GLN A 36 -13.16 1.32 -1.18
CA GLN A 36 -13.57 0.78 0.15
C GLN A 36 -13.59 -0.74 0.30
N THR A 37 -12.70 -1.48 -0.37
CA THR A 37 -12.68 -2.95 -0.25
C THR A 37 -12.11 -3.44 1.07
N THR A 38 -11.13 -2.78 1.66
CA THR A 38 -10.45 -3.25 2.88
C THR A 38 -11.12 -2.66 4.13
N ARG A 39 -11.60 -3.49 5.07
CA ARG A 39 -12.31 -3.05 6.29
C ARG A 39 -11.42 -2.99 7.54
N PHE A 40 -10.30 -3.73 7.55
CA PHE A 40 -9.32 -3.80 8.64
C PHE A 40 -7.90 -3.69 8.09
N PRO A 41 -6.90 -3.18 8.85
CA PRO A 41 -5.51 -3.21 8.41
C PRO A 41 -5.05 -4.65 8.14
N ILE A 42 -4.65 -4.93 6.90
CA ILE A 42 -4.11 -6.24 6.50
C ILE A 42 -2.60 -6.13 6.51
N HIS A 43 -1.95 -7.03 7.26
CA HIS A 43 -0.51 -7.20 7.22
C HIS A 43 -0.16 -8.29 6.23
N GLY A 44 0.73 -7.99 5.30
CA GLY A 44 1.41 -8.96 4.46
C GLY A 44 2.86 -9.10 4.89
N VAL A 45 3.22 -10.27 5.38
CA VAL A 45 4.56 -10.54 5.92
C VAL A 45 5.41 -11.17 4.82
N LEU A 46 6.54 -10.55 4.50
CA LEU A 46 7.55 -11.08 3.60
C LEU A 46 8.83 -11.37 4.38
N ASN A 47 9.19 -12.65 4.48
CA ASN A 47 10.48 -13.10 5.01
C ASN A 47 11.42 -13.46 3.86
N ASN A 48 12.67 -12.98 3.91
CA ASN A 48 13.75 -13.45 3.03
C ASN A 48 15.12 -13.29 3.71
N HIS A 49 16.20 -13.65 3.01
CA HIS A 49 17.58 -13.59 3.53
C HIS A 49 18.05 -12.21 4.03
N ARG A 50 17.37 -11.12 3.64
CA ARG A 50 17.65 -9.75 4.11
C ARG A 50 16.94 -9.43 5.44
N GLY A 51 15.84 -10.13 5.72
CA GLY A 51 15.03 -10.03 6.93
C GLY A 51 13.52 -10.01 6.66
N GLN A 52 12.75 -9.28 7.48
CA GLN A 52 11.29 -9.26 7.46
C GLN A 52 10.73 -7.88 7.09
N ALA A 53 9.93 -7.81 6.04
CA ALA A 53 9.13 -6.63 5.73
C ALA A 53 7.65 -6.92 6.00
N VAL A 54 7.02 -6.12 6.87
CA VAL A 54 5.59 -6.22 7.14
C VAL A 54 4.85 -5.13 6.39
N PHE A 55 4.24 -5.47 5.27
CA PHE A 55 3.45 -4.56 4.47
C PHE A 55 2.10 -4.31 5.11
N VAL A 56 1.72 -3.04 5.30
CA VAL A 56 0.43 -2.65 5.86
C VAL A 56 -0.39 -1.95 4.78
N ASP A 57 -1.50 -2.57 4.38
CA ASP A 57 -2.55 -1.90 3.59
C ASP A 57 -3.53 -1.25 4.58
N THR A 58 -3.44 0.07 4.73
CA THR A 58 -4.30 0.82 5.66
C THR A 58 -5.54 1.31 4.94
N PRO A 59 -6.72 0.67 5.14
CA PRO A 59 -7.95 1.28 4.67
C PRO A 59 -8.25 2.58 5.43
N GLY A 60 -8.72 3.59 4.71
CA GLY A 60 -9.49 4.69 5.30
C GLY A 60 -8.74 5.81 6.03
N ILE A 61 -7.48 5.65 6.44
CA ILE A 61 -6.70 6.75 7.05
C ILE A 61 -6.36 7.81 5.99
N PHE A 62 -5.97 7.37 4.80
CA PHE A 62 -5.58 8.23 3.68
C PHE A 62 -6.71 8.50 2.67
N GLU A 63 -7.81 7.75 2.74
CA GLU A 63 -8.93 7.82 1.78
C GLU A 63 -10.07 8.75 2.23
N LYS A 64 -10.11 9.18 3.50
CA LYS A 64 -11.14 10.11 4.00
C LYS A 64 -10.71 11.58 3.84
N ALA A 65 -11.17 12.22 2.76
CA ALA A 65 -11.20 13.69 2.66
C ALA A 65 -12.29 14.29 3.60
N PRO A 66 -12.18 15.57 4.01
CA PRO A 66 -12.64 16.01 5.31
C PRO A 66 -14.11 16.45 5.30
N ASN A 67 -14.99 15.66 5.91
CA ASN A 67 -16.19 16.21 6.52
C ASN A 67 -16.01 16.17 8.04
N ARG A 68 -15.71 17.36 8.60
CA ARG A 68 -15.77 17.72 10.04
C ARG A 68 -15.12 16.80 11.09
N LEU A 69 -14.06 16.06 10.75
CA LEU A 69 -13.29 15.27 11.72
C LEU A 69 -11.77 15.34 11.50
N THR A 70 -11.26 16.53 11.16
CA THR A 70 -9.82 16.76 10.93
C THR A 70 -8.96 16.47 12.17
N GLN A 71 -9.51 16.58 13.39
CA GLN A 71 -8.78 16.24 14.63
C GLN A 71 -8.69 14.72 14.87
N ILE A 72 -9.80 13.97 14.72
CA ILE A 72 -9.80 12.51 14.93
C ILE A 72 -9.00 11.78 13.85
N LEU A 73 -9.05 12.27 12.60
CA LEU A 73 -8.22 11.73 11.52
C LEU A 73 -6.73 11.95 11.79
N ASN A 74 -6.35 13.11 12.35
CA ASN A 74 -4.97 13.39 12.72
C ASN A 74 -4.49 12.55 13.92
N GLU A 75 -5.34 12.27 14.91
CA GLU A 75 -4.96 11.43 16.07
C GLU A 75 -4.81 9.96 15.69
N ARG A 76 -5.77 9.40 14.93
CA ARG A 76 -5.66 8.02 14.42
C ARG A 76 -4.52 7.86 13.40
N ALA A 77 -4.28 8.86 12.55
CA ALA A 77 -3.11 8.87 11.68
C ALA A 77 -1.82 8.93 12.51
N ARG A 78 -1.73 9.76 13.57
CA ARG A 78 -0.54 9.84 14.45
C ARG A 78 -0.29 8.55 15.23
N GLU A 79 -1.33 7.85 15.66
CA GLU A 79 -1.21 6.53 16.30
C GLU A 79 -0.81 5.46 15.29
N ALA A 80 -1.45 5.40 14.12
CA ALA A 80 -1.07 4.48 13.05
C ALA A 80 0.34 4.73 12.50
N VAL A 81 0.85 5.96 12.61
CA VAL A 81 2.21 6.37 12.17
C VAL A 81 3.28 6.05 13.21
N ARG A 82 2.93 5.81 14.47
CA ARG A 82 3.89 5.54 15.53
C ARG A 82 4.68 4.24 15.29
N ASP A 83 4.03 3.26 14.68
CA ASP A 83 4.60 1.94 14.38
C ASP A 83 5.07 1.79 12.93
N ILE A 84 5.15 2.89 12.16
CA ILE A 84 5.63 2.86 10.76
C ILE A 84 7.14 3.05 10.72
N ASP A 85 7.83 2.16 10.02
CA ASP A 85 9.26 2.28 9.74
C ASP A 85 9.56 2.87 8.36
N MET A 86 8.66 2.65 7.40
CA MET A 86 8.79 3.15 6.03
C MET A 86 7.43 3.35 5.37
N ILE A 87 7.37 4.29 4.43
CA ILE A 87 6.22 4.50 3.57
C ILE A 87 6.58 4.17 2.11
N VAL A 88 5.68 3.45 1.43
CA VAL A 88 5.70 3.34 -0.03
C VAL A 88 4.48 4.08 -0.57
N TYR A 89 4.72 5.22 -1.22
CA TYR A 89 3.68 5.97 -1.92
C TYR A 89 3.48 5.37 -3.31
N VAL A 90 2.32 4.75 -3.51
CA VAL A 90 1.93 4.13 -4.77
C VAL A 90 1.21 5.16 -5.64
N ALA A 91 1.82 5.52 -6.75
CA ALA A 91 1.29 6.46 -7.73
C ALA A 91 0.70 5.73 -8.94
N ASP A 92 -0.25 6.39 -9.61
CA ASP A 92 -0.88 5.89 -10.82
C ASP A 92 -0.88 6.99 -11.90
N PRO A 93 0.04 6.92 -12.88
CA PRO A 93 0.27 7.96 -13.86
C PRO A 93 -0.81 8.04 -14.95
N THR A 94 -1.89 7.24 -14.84
CA THR A 94 -3.04 7.31 -15.75
C THR A 94 -4.02 8.44 -15.44
N ARG A 95 -3.91 9.05 -14.25
CA ARG A 95 -4.75 10.21 -13.85
C ARG A 95 -3.84 11.30 -13.27
N PRO A 96 -4.21 12.59 -13.42
CA PRO A 96 -3.38 13.71 -12.99
C PRO A 96 -3.12 13.69 -11.48
N ILE A 97 -2.10 14.43 -11.06
CA ILE A 97 -1.93 14.78 -9.64
C ILE A 97 -3.08 15.74 -9.29
N GLY A 98 -3.97 15.31 -8.40
CA GLY A 98 -5.14 16.08 -7.99
C GLY A 98 -5.28 16.17 -6.47
N ASN A 99 -6.51 16.48 -6.04
CA ASN A 99 -6.81 16.68 -4.61
C ASN A 99 -6.49 15.45 -3.75
N GLU A 100 -6.74 14.23 -4.25
CA GLU A 100 -6.43 13.00 -3.51
C GLU A 100 -4.93 12.87 -3.28
N GLU A 101 -4.11 13.07 -4.31
CA GLU A 101 -2.65 13.05 -4.21
C GLU A 101 -2.15 14.11 -3.23
N HIS A 102 -2.64 15.36 -3.36
CA HIS A 102 -2.23 16.47 -2.49
C HIS A 102 -2.55 16.21 -1.01
N ILE A 103 -3.72 15.64 -0.71
CA ILE A 103 -4.10 15.29 0.66
C ILE A 103 -3.11 14.26 1.22
N ILE A 104 -2.84 13.19 0.47
CA ILE A 104 -1.95 12.11 0.93
C ILE A 104 -0.52 12.61 1.09
N LEU A 105 0.00 13.35 0.10
CA LEU A 105 1.34 13.95 0.16
C LEU A 105 1.48 14.87 1.37
N ARG A 106 0.47 15.69 1.68
CA ARG A 106 0.45 16.55 2.88
C ARG A 106 0.42 15.74 4.18
N LEU A 107 -0.30 14.62 4.21
CA LEU A 107 -0.36 13.73 5.38
C LEU A 107 0.99 13.05 5.63
N VAL A 108 1.71 12.64 4.59
CA VAL A 108 3.00 11.94 4.74
C VAL A 108 4.19 12.89 4.82
N ALA A 109 4.08 14.13 4.34
CA ALA A 109 5.14 15.14 4.41
C ALA A 109 5.81 15.28 5.80
N PRO A 110 5.07 15.44 6.92
CA PRO A 110 5.69 15.61 8.24
C PRO A 110 6.36 14.34 8.81
N ILE A 111 6.13 13.17 8.20
CA ILE A 111 6.70 11.90 8.67
C ILE A 111 8.18 11.87 8.27
N LYS A 112 9.08 11.73 9.26
CA LYS A 112 10.54 11.73 9.03
C LYS A 112 11.11 10.38 8.59
N LYS A 113 10.28 9.33 8.59
CA LYS A 113 10.65 7.98 8.16
C LYS A 113 10.93 7.95 6.63
N PRO A 114 11.77 7.02 6.14
CA PRO A 114 12.02 6.86 4.72
C PRO A 114 10.74 6.68 3.90
N LYS A 115 10.71 7.29 2.72
CA LYS A 115 9.59 7.24 1.78
C LYS A 115 10.10 6.81 0.41
N ILE A 116 9.43 5.88 -0.22
CA ILE A 116 9.72 5.42 -1.60
C ILE A 116 8.51 5.76 -2.47
N LEU A 117 8.75 6.29 -3.66
CA LEU A 117 7.74 6.49 -4.68
C LEU A 117 7.69 5.25 -5.58
N ALA A 118 6.56 4.54 -5.59
CA ALA A 118 6.30 3.43 -6.48
C ALA A 118 5.32 3.89 -7.58
N ILE A 119 5.83 4.22 -8.76
CA ILE A 119 4.99 4.59 -9.91
C ILE A 119 4.46 3.31 -10.55
N ASN A 120 3.20 2.98 -10.28
CA ASN A 120 2.58 1.72 -10.69
C ASN A 120 1.95 1.80 -12.09
N LYS A 121 1.45 0.65 -12.57
CA LYS A 121 0.73 0.49 -13.85
C LYS A 121 1.56 0.83 -15.09
N THR A 122 2.89 0.63 -15.02
CA THR A 122 3.81 0.82 -16.15
C THR A 122 3.66 -0.22 -17.27
N ASP A 123 2.74 -1.18 -17.10
CA ASP A 123 2.27 -2.05 -18.17
C ASP A 123 1.29 -1.35 -19.13
N LEU A 124 0.72 -0.21 -18.73
CA LEU A 124 -0.06 0.64 -19.61
C LEU A 124 0.87 1.47 -20.50
N ARG A 125 0.52 1.57 -21.77
CA ARG A 125 1.30 2.30 -22.77
C ARG A 125 1.09 3.81 -22.62
N ASP A 126 2.19 4.55 -22.62
CA ASP A 126 2.25 6.03 -22.66
C ASP A 126 1.30 6.74 -21.67
N PRO A 127 1.39 6.46 -20.35
CA PRO A 127 0.50 7.08 -19.37
C PRO A 127 0.72 8.60 -19.33
N PRO A 128 -0.35 9.40 -19.48
CA PRO A 128 -0.26 10.84 -19.80
C PRO A 128 0.42 11.69 -18.73
N TYR A 129 0.46 11.23 -17.48
CA TYR A 129 0.98 12.00 -16.34
C TYR A 129 2.30 11.45 -15.78
N LEU A 130 2.98 10.56 -16.51
CA LEU A 130 4.20 9.91 -16.02
C LEU A 130 5.29 10.90 -15.58
N GLU A 131 5.56 11.92 -16.41
CA GLU A 131 6.57 12.93 -16.12
C GLU A 131 6.22 13.78 -14.89
N GLU A 132 4.94 14.06 -14.67
CA GLU A 132 4.48 14.76 -13.47
C GLU A 132 4.79 13.97 -12.20
N TYR A 133 4.55 12.66 -12.20
CA TYR A 133 4.91 11.82 -11.06
C TYR A 133 6.42 11.63 -10.92
N ARG A 134 7.18 11.56 -12.03
CA ARG A 134 8.65 11.53 -11.97
C ARG A 134 9.23 12.78 -11.32
N ALA A 135 8.62 13.95 -11.54
CA ALA A 135 9.05 15.20 -10.93
C ALA A 135 8.97 15.19 -9.39
N LEU A 136 8.14 14.32 -8.79
CA LEU A 136 8.04 14.16 -7.34
C LEU A 136 9.26 13.44 -6.73
N THR A 137 10.15 12.85 -7.53
CA THR A 137 11.27 12.00 -7.06
C THR A 137 12.13 12.65 -5.97
N ASN A 138 12.31 13.98 -6.01
CA ASN A 138 13.13 14.70 -5.02
C ASN A 138 12.58 14.66 -3.59
N ASP A 139 11.29 14.35 -3.41
CA ASP A 139 10.65 14.23 -2.10
C ASP A 139 10.79 12.82 -1.49
N PHE A 140 11.38 11.87 -2.22
CA PHE A 140 11.49 10.46 -1.85
C PHE A 140 12.95 10.01 -1.81
N LYS A 141 13.22 8.95 -1.06
CA LYS A 141 14.55 8.32 -0.99
C LYS A 141 14.88 7.51 -2.23
N ALA A 142 13.85 6.93 -2.85
CA ALA A 142 13.96 6.21 -4.10
C ALA A 142 12.64 6.32 -4.87
N THR A 143 12.73 6.25 -6.20
CA THR A 143 11.60 6.13 -7.10
C THR A 143 11.77 4.84 -7.90
N VAL A 144 10.72 4.00 -7.92
CA VAL A 144 10.71 2.75 -8.68
C VAL A 144 9.45 2.68 -9.53
N GLU A 145 9.65 2.57 -10.83
CA GLU A 145 8.59 2.29 -11.80
C GLU A 145 8.27 0.80 -11.82
N ILE A 146 7.02 0.43 -11.53
CA ILE A 146 6.58 -0.96 -11.37
C ILE A 146 5.31 -1.26 -12.15
N SER A 147 5.05 -2.55 -12.35
CA SER A 147 3.69 -3.03 -12.59
C SER A 147 3.40 -4.12 -11.58
N ALA A 148 2.57 -3.79 -10.59
CA ALA A 148 2.07 -4.77 -9.63
C ALA A 148 1.27 -5.89 -10.32
N LEU A 149 0.50 -5.54 -11.36
CA LEU A 149 -0.32 -6.49 -12.10
C LEU A 149 0.52 -7.50 -12.89
N LYS A 150 1.66 -7.08 -13.44
CA LYS A 150 2.54 -7.91 -14.27
C LYS A 150 3.80 -8.39 -13.54
N ASN A 151 3.89 -8.18 -12.22
CA ASN A 151 5.09 -8.45 -11.42
C ASN A 151 6.38 -7.82 -11.99
N LYS A 152 6.26 -6.67 -12.66
CA LYS A 152 7.40 -5.99 -13.29
C LYS A 152 8.11 -5.12 -12.27
N ASN A 153 9.44 -5.29 -12.19
CA ASN A 153 10.35 -4.47 -11.38
C ASN A 153 10.11 -4.50 -9.87
N LEU A 154 9.37 -5.49 -9.35
CA LEU A 154 9.10 -5.63 -7.91
C LEU A 154 10.36 -5.95 -7.11
N ARG A 155 11.35 -6.61 -7.72
CA ARG A 155 12.65 -6.86 -7.09
C ARG A 155 13.37 -5.55 -6.77
N ALA A 156 13.42 -4.59 -7.70
CA ALA A 156 14.04 -3.30 -7.46
C ALA A 156 13.31 -2.51 -6.35
N LEU A 157 11.97 -2.61 -6.29
CA LEU A 157 11.21 -2.03 -5.19
C LEU A 157 11.57 -2.67 -3.85
N LEU A 158 11.66 -4.01 -3.79
CA LEU A 158 12.09 -4.71 -2.57
C LEU A 158 13.52 -4.36 -2.18
N ASP A 159 14.43 -4.26 -3.14
CA ASP A 159 15.83 -3.88 -2.89
C ASP A 159 15.89 -2.49 -2.23
N ALA A 160 15.16 -1.51 -2.78
CA ALA A 160 15.04 -0.18 -2.17
C ALA A 160 14.37 -0.22 -0.78
N ILE A 161 13.33 -1.03 -0.59
CA ILE A 161 12.69 -1.18 0.73
C ILE A 161 13.70 -1.71 1.75
N PHE A 162 14.41 -2.80 1.46
CA PHE A 162 15.36 -3.39 2.39
C PHE A 162 16.61 -2.52 2.63
N GLU A 163 16.98 -1.66 1.68
CA GLU A 163 18.04 -0.66 1.86
C GLU A 163 17.71 0.32 3.01
N TYR A 164 16.48 0.85 3.02
CA TYR A 164 16.06 1.89 3.96
C TYR A 164 15.29 1.37 5.19
N LEU A 165 14.94 0.09 5.25
CA LEU A 165 14.34 -0.52 6.45
C LEU A 165 15.34 -0.45 7.63
N PRO A 166 14.89 -0.26 8.88
CA PRO A 166 15.78 -0.35 10.03
C PRO A 166 16.31 -1.77 10.25
N GLU A 167 17.39 -1.86 11.01
CA GLU A 167 17.79 -3.13 11.61
C GLU A 167 16.88 -3.43 12.80
N GLY A 168 16.52 -4.70 12.96
CA GLY A 168 15.65 -5.14 14.04
C GLY A 168 15.31 -6.62 13.96
N GLU A 169 14.68 -7.11 15.01
CA GLU A 169 14.19 -8.47 15.08
C GLU A 169 12.85 -8.62 14.32
N PRO A 170 12.57 -9.78 13.72
CA PRO A 170 11.28 -10.07 13.11
C PRO A 170 10.14 -9.91 14.11
N THR A 171 9.07 -9.20 13.72
CA THR A 171 7.86 -9.05 14.56
C THR A 171 6.99 -10.31 14.51
N TYR A 172 6.94 -10.97 13.36
CA TYR A 172 6.17 -12.18 13.12
C TYR A 172 7.07 -13.41 13.01
N HIS A 173 6.52 -14.59 13.33
CA HIS A 173 7.20 -15.85 13.05
C HIS A 173 7.49 -16.02 11.56
N GLU A 174 8.56 -16.73 11.23
CA GLU A 174 9.04 -16.91 9.85
C GLU A 174 7.99 -17.53 8.90
N SER A 175 7.14 -18.42 9.44
CA SER A 175 6.04 -19.07 8.70
C SER A 175 4.77 -18.23 8.61
N GLN A 176 4.67 -17.14 9.37
CA GLN A 176 3.47 -16.31 9.41
C GLN A 176 3.49 -15.30 8.28
N ILE A 177 2.43 -15.34 7.47
CA ILE A 177 2.26 -14.55 6.24
C ILE A 177 1.35 -13.33 6.42
N THR A 178 0.53 -13.31 7.48
CA THR A 178 -0.45 -12.26 7.74
C THR A 178 -0.83 -12.19 9.22
N ASN A 179 -1.43 -11.07 9.63
CA ASN A 179 -2.04 -10.89 10.95
C ASN A 179 -3.47 -11.46 11.03
N LEU A 180 -4.06 -11.84 9.90
CA LEU A 180 -5.43 -12.35 9.84
C LEU A 180 -5.52 -13.79 10.34
N GLU A 181 -6.57 -14.10 11.07
CA GLU A 181 -6.97 -15.48 11.32
C GLU A 181 -7.43 -16.15 10.02
N ILE A 182 -7.24 -17.48 9.93
CA ILE A 182 -7.56 -18.27 8.73
C ILE A 182 -9.01 -18.08 8.26
N ASN A 183 -9.97 -18.03 9.19
CA ASN A 183 -11.39 -17.89 8.87
C ASN A 183 -11.71 -16.49 8.32
N THR A 184 -11.07 -15.46 8.88
CA THR A 184 -11.18 -14.08 8.38
C THR A 184 -10.60 -13.97 6.98
N TRP A 185 -9.43 -14.56 6.74
CA TRP A 185 -8.81 -14.57 5.42
C TRP A 185 -9.67 -15.32 4.39
N LEU A 186 -10.19 -16.51 4.73
CA LEU A 186 -11.08 -17.27 3.86
C LEU A 186 -12.36 -16.49 3.53
N ALA A 187 -12.96 -15.83 4.51
CA ALA A 187 -14.14 -14.98 4.28
C ALA A 187 -13.85 -13.87 3.27
N GLU A 188 -12.69 -13.23 3.37
CA GLU A 188 -12.26 -12.19 2.42
C GLU A 188 -12.02 -12.75 1.02
N VAL A 189 -11.41 -13.94 0.89
CA VAL A 189 -11.23 -14.60 -0.41
C VAL A 189 -12.57 -14.96 -1.05
N ILE A 190 -13.52 -15.48 -0.28
CA ILE A 190 -14.87 -15.80 -0.77
C ILE A 190 -15.58 -14.51 -1.20
N ARG A 191 -15.53 -13.47 -0.37
CA ARG A 191 -16.13 -12.16 -0.66
C ARG A 191 -15.59 -11.56 -1.95
N ASP A 192 -14.28 -11.62 -2.19
CA ASP A 192 -13.66 -11.18 -3.45
C ASP A 192 -14.30 -11.85 -4.67
N LYS A 193 -14.52 -13.17 -4.61
CA LYS A 193 -15.18 -13.92 -5.69
C LYS A 193 -16.64 -13.51 -5.89
N ILE A 194 -17.35 -13.29 -4.79
CA ILE A 194 -18.73 -12.81 -4.84
C ILE A 194 -18.79 -11.41 -5.49
N PHE A 195 -17.89 -10.49 -5.13
CA PHE A 195 -17.82 -9.15 -5.77
C PHE A 195 -17.50 -9.21 -7.26
N ILE A 196 -16.58 -10.08 -7.68
CA ILE A 196 -16.25 -10.26 -9.11
C ILE A 196 -17.49 -10.76 -9.88
N GLN A 197 -18.27 -11.66 -9.28
CA GLN A 197 -19.39 -12.32 -9.97
C GLN A 197 -20.69 -11.51 -9.95
N LEU A 198 -20.95 -10.78 -8.86
CA LEU A 198 -22.22 -10.06 -8.65
C LEU A 198 -22.13 -8.55 -8.90
N GLY A 199 -20.94 -7.99 -9.13
CA GLY A 199 -20.78 -6.60 -9.55
C GLY A 199 -21.48 -5.59 -8.64
N ASP A 200 -22.47 -4.86 -9.20
CA ASP A 200 -23.23 -3.78 -8.54
C ASP A 200 -24.44 -4.24 -7.71
N ASP A 201 -24.80 -5.53 -7.73
CA ASP A 201 -26.05 -6.02 -7.13
C ASP A 201 -25.95 -6.45 -5.66
N LEU A 202 -24.78 -6.32 -5.03
CA LEU A 202 -24.59 -6.67 -3.62
C LEU A 202 -24.90 -5.50 -2.68
N PRO A 203 -25.86 -5.64 -1.74
CA PRO A 203 -26.05 -4.66 -0.69
C PRO A 203 -24.83 -4.59 0.24
N TYR A 204 -24.44 -3.37 0.59
CA TYR A 204 -23.27 -3.07 1.43
C TYR A 204 -23.56 -3.27 2.92
N GLN A 205 -23.78 -4.50 3.39
CA GLN A 205 -23.70 -4.82 4.83
C GLN A 205 -22.95 -6.13 5.05
#